data_AF-A0A970K763-F1
#
_entry.id   AF-A0A970K763-F1
#
_cell.length_a   1.000
_cell.length_b   1.000
_cell.length_c   1.000
_cell.angle_alpha   90.00
_cell.angle_beta   90.00
_cell.angle_gamma   90.00
#
_symmetry.space_group_name_H-M   'P 1'
#
loop_
_entity.id
_entity.type
_entity.pdbx_description
1 polymer ?
#
loop_
_entity_poly.entity_id
_entity_poly.type
_entity_poly.pdbx_seq_one_letter_code
_entity_poly.pdbx_strand_id
1 'polypeptide(L)'
;MDLTGQVILGFLEEDDSRRVLFRVRPLLSPLGLISPEDLEELEQDGYLRVAPDRQEQHSFKDRMRALGSLCLIDLRDAQSSLGKVRPNKNYQPGRGDSNRYIIYSDAVRELPGELVYEVVAEDKRASALTKQYYLRTGGRISGPHCPENSLSCPNSQTLMPDCDRLFLVEMPDGSSRMFYWPESEREEEAITTEEQPQTTAQAEMEAAPAIPADSHLSQFDQAAGSVHKALAEAGFDLDEQQAGFLLLLCLLNSRVQLWGDNVADAHLAGKTLCALFGEGLCSVDSQAGEEDGDQLQLIYAQTLFVKRSLKRYHTAPWPVARLLSGPGFPALHPNLSKLDQASLLPSIRGACTVLDEQTRQRLTHMLQNTIKEGCALPLMMRAQMAEFLCFAQTLFENKTEEAFHYAQSVYALPYLQAKGYSADEAWELLKR
;
A
#
# COMPACT_ATOMS: atom_id res chain seq x y z
N MET A 1 7.63 14.81 4.63
CA MET A 1 7.55 14.93 3.16
C MET A 1 8.94 15.01 2.49
N ASP A 2 9.32 14.01 1.68
CA ASP A 2 10.46 14.10 0.74
C ASP A 2 9.97 14.01 -0.71
N LEU A 3 9.78 15.17 -1.35
CA LEU A 3 9.41 15.25 -2.78
C LEU A 3 10.64 15.21 -3.70
N THR A 4 11.84 15.04 -3.15
CA THR A 4 13.09 15.17 -3.90
C THR A 4 13.24 14.02 -4.88
N GLY A 5 13.75 14.30 -6.09
CA GLY A 5 13.99 13.28 -7.10
C GLY A 5 12.75 12.85 -7.88
N GLN A 6 11.57 13.40 -7.59
CA GLN A 6 10.31 12.95 -8.19
C GLN A 6 9.82 13.85 -9.33
N VAL A 7 8.96 13.27 -10.17
CA VAL A 7 8.14 13.98 -11.16
C VAL A 7 6.69 13.87 -10.72
N ILE A 8 6.00 14.99 -10.58
CA ILE A 8 4.69 15.04 -9.95
C ILE A 8 3.75 15.87 -10.83
N LEU A 9 2.55 15.36 -11.11
CA LEU A 9 1.45 16.14 -11.67
C LEU A 9 0.97 17.13 -10.61
N GLY A 10 0.93 18.42 -10.96
CA GLY A 10 0.50 19.49 -10.07
C GLY A 10 -0.67 20.29 -10.61
N PHE A 11 -1.47 20.83 -9.70
CA PHE A 11 -2.49 21.84 -10.00
C PHE A 11 -1.92 23.23 -9.76
N LEU A 12 -1.84 24.04 -10.81
CA LEU A 12 -1.36 25.42 -10.75
C LEU A 12 -2.54 26.39 -10.65
N GLU A 13 -2.46 27.31 -9.70
CA GLU A 13 -3.47 28.36 -9.48
C GLU A 13 -2.81 29.73 -9.30
N GLU A 14 -3.44 30.78 -9.85
CA GLU A 14 -3.13 32.18 -9.55
C GLU A 14 -4.05 32.64 -8.41
N ASP A 15 -3.57 32.59 -7.16
CA ASP A 15 -4.37 32.86 -5.96
C ASP A 15 -4.52 34.35 -5.64
N ASP A 16 -3.56 35.18 -6.06
CA ASP A 16 -3.69 36.65 -6.04
C ASP A 16 -3.26 37.27 -7.37
N SER A 17 -4.26 37.57 -8.21
CA SER A 17 -4.07 38.20 -9.52
C SER A 17 -3.56 39.63 -9.49
N ARG A 18 -3.71 40.34 -8.36
CA ARG A 18 -3.21 41.72 -8.20
C ARG A 18 -1.72 41.71 -7.92
N ARG A 19 -1.26 40.75 -7.12
CA ARG A 19 0.15 40.57 -6.76
C ARG A 19 0.89 39.61 -7.68
N VAL A 20 0.19 38.96 -8.61
CA VAL A 20 0.75 37.97 -9.55
C VAL A 20 1.41 36.83 -8.77
N LEU A 21 0.68 36.33 -7.77
CA LEU A 21 1.12 35.21 -6.96
C LEU A 21 0.51 33.93 -7.51
N PHE A 22 1.36 32.91 -7.63
CA PHE A 22 0.97 31.59 -8.05
C PHE A 22 1.27 30.61 -6.93
N ARG A 23 0.46 29.56 -6.86
CA ARG A 23 0.67 28.42 -5.97
C ARG A 23 0.41 27.14 -6.73
N VAL A 24 1.11 26.08 -6.36
CA VAL A 24 0.97 24.76 -6.98
C VAL A 24 0.68 23.72 -5.91
N ARG A 25 -0.30 22.86 -6.15
CA ARG A 25 -0.60 21.72 -5.29
C ARG A 25 -0.15 20.43 -5.96
N PRO A 26 0.73 19.64 -5.32
CA PRO A 26 1.03 18.28 -5.77
C PRO A 26 -0.24 17.42 -5.80
N LEU A 27 -0.46 16.65 -6.88
CA LEU A 27 -1.64 15.79 -7.03
C LEU A 27 -1.28 14.30 -7.09
N LEU A 28 -0.41 13.94 -8.03
CA LEU A 28 -0.16 12.56 -8.42
C LEU A 28 1.29 12.39 -8.85
N SER A 29 1.93 11.30 -8.45
CA SER A 29 3.23 10.85 -8.93
C SER A 29 3.10 9.53 -9.71
N PRO A 30 4.15 9.06 -10.41
CA PRO A 30 4.17 7.73 -11.01
C PRO A 30 3.92 6.58 -10.01
N LEU A 31 4.24 6.81 -8.72
CA LEU A 31 4.08 5.84 -7.64
C LEU A 31 2.67 5.84 -7.04
N GLY A 32 1.87 6.87 -7.34
CA GLY A 32 0.52 7.02 -6.79
C GLY A 32 0.21 8.43 -6.32
N LEU A 33 -0.96 8.57 -5.70
CA LEU A 33 -1.46 9.83 -5.16
C LEU A 33 -0.50 10.38 -4.10
N ILE A 34 -0.40 11.70 -4.01
CA ILE A 34 0.29 12.34 -2.88
C ILE A 34 -0.59 12.14 -1.63
N SER A 35 0.01 11.62 -0.56
CA SER A 35 -0.72 11.27 0.66
C SER A 35 -1.37 12.52 1.30
N PRO A 36 -2.52 12.37 1.98
CA PRO A 36 -3.14 13.48 2.70
C PRO A 36 -2.23 14.03 3.81
N GLU A 37 -1.45 13.17 4.48
CA GLU A 37 -0.47 13.57 5.50
C GLU A 37 0.61 14.49 4.92
N ASP A 38 1.16 14.14 3.75
CA ASP A 38 2.14 14.98 3.05
C ASP A 38 1.52 16.33 2.64
N LEU A 39 0.27 16.34 2.17
CA LEU A 39 -0.44 17.58 1.85
C LEU A 39 -0.76 18.41 3.11
N GLU A 40 -1.05 17.78 4.23
CA GLU A 40 -1.27 18.47 5.52
C GLU A 40 0.02 19.10 6.05
N GLU A 41 1.18 18.45 5.87
CA GLU A 41 2.49 19.02 6.22
C GLU A 41 2.79 20.32 5.47
N LEU A 42 2.29 20.47 4.24
CA LEU A 42 2.44 21.69 3.45
C LEU A 42 1.57 22.86 3.96
N GLU A 43 0.55 22.56 4.77
CA GLU A 43 -0.51 23.47 5.21
C GLU A 43 -1.27 24.12 4.03
N GLN A 44 -2.25 24.99 4.32
CA GLN A 44 -3.04 25.73 3.31
C GLN A 44 -3.55 24.85 2.17
N ASP A 45 -4.24 23.77 2.53
CA ASP A 45 -4.82 22.83 1.58
C ASP A 45 -3.78 22.18 0.64
N GLY A 46 -2.52 22.02 1.07
CA GLY A 46 -1.49 21.31 0.34
C GLY A 46 -0.73 22.13 -0.71
N TYR A 47 -0.79 23.46 -0.65
CA TYR A 47 -0.20 24.32 -1.67
C TYR A 47 1.22 24.81 -1.35
N LEU A 48 2.07 24.77 -2.37
CA LEU A 48 3.39 25.40 -2.40
C LEU A 48 3.33 26.74 -3.11
N ARG A 49 3.95 27.77 -2.54
CA ARG A 49 4.08 29.08 -3.21
C ARG A 49 5.10 29.00 -4.34
N VAL A 50 4.73 29.41 -5.55
CA VAL A 50 5.70 29.46 -6.66
C VAL A 50 6.48 30.77 -6.59
N ALA A 51 7.80 30.67 -6.44
CA ALA A 51 8.71 31.80 -6.46
C ALA A 51 9.43 31.87 -7.82
N PRO A 52 9.59 33.06 -8.42
CA PRO A 52 10.31 33.21 -9.67
C PRO A 52 11.78 32.80 -9.49
N ASP A 53 12.25 31.92 -10.36
CA ASP A 53 13.67 31.63 -10.48
C ASP A 53 14.44 32.88 -11.00
N ARG A 54 15.74 32.95 -10.69
CA ARG A 54 16.60 34.07 -11.09
C ARG A 54 16.59 34.29 -12.62
N GLN A 55 16.46 33.24 -13.42
CA GLN A 55 16.49 33.34 -14.88
C GLN A 55 15.14 33.75 -15.49
N GLU A 56 14.05 33.66 -14.72
CA GLU A 56 12.68 33.85 -15.23
C GLU A 56 11.98 35.09 -14.69
N GLN A 57 12.68 35.97 -13.95
CA GLN A 57 12.06 37.12 -13.26
C GLN A 57 11.23 38.03 -14.17
N HIS A 58 11.62 38.20 -15.44
CA HIS A 58 10.94 39.09 -16.40
C HIS A 58 9.83 38.40 -17.22
N SER A 59 9.83 37.06 -17.30
CA SER A 59 8.86 36.27 -18.06
C SER A 59 7.94 35.43 -17.18
N PHE A 60 8.17 35.42 -15.86
CA PHE A 60 7.49 34.57 -14.88
C PHE A 60 5.97 34.60 -15.03
N LYS A 61 5.38 35.80 -15.03
CA LYS A 61 3.93 35.98 -15.14
C LYS A 61 3.33 35.34 -16.39
N ASP A 62 3.91 35.65 -17.55
CA ASP A 62 3.38 35.20 -18.83
C ASP A 62 3.58 33.70 -18.99
N ARG A 63 4.71 33.16 -18.50
CA ARG A 63 5.01 31.74 -18.50
C ARG A 63 4.04 30.96 -17.61
N MET A 64 3.87 31.35 -16.34
CA MET A 64 2.98 30.64 -15.41
C MET A 64 1.54 30.61 -15.92
N ARG A 65 1.05 31.69 -16.54
CA ARG A 65 -0.29 31.72 -17.16
C ARG A 65 -0.40 30.84 -18.40
N ALA A 66 0.68 30.71 -19.17
CA ALA A 66 0.70 29.87 -20.36
C ALA A 66 0.66 28.36 -20.04
N LEU A 67 1.08 27.94 -18.83
CA LEU A 67 1.04 26.54 -18.41
C LEU A 67 -0.38 25.98 -18.27
N GLY A 68 -1.37 26.84 -17.98
CA GLY A 68 -2.73 26.41 -17.66
C GLY A 68 -2.85 25.88 -16.24
N SER A 69 -3.91 25.11 -15.96
CA SER A 69 -4.24 24.61 -14.62
C SER A 69 -3.49 23.34 -14.23
N LEU A 70 -3.10 22.49 -15.20
CA LEU A 70 -2.28 21.31 -14.95
C LEU A 70 -0.84 21.58 -15.37
N CYS A 71 0.09 21.22 -14.51
CA CYS A 71 1.52 21.39 -14.74
C CYS A 71 2.30 20.17 -14.26
N LEU A 72 3.58 20.12 -14.62
CA LEU A 72 4.53 19.13 -14.14
C LEU A 72 5.46 19.78 -13.12
N ILE A 73 5.57 19.19 -11.94
CA ILE A 73 6.58 19.53 -10.94
C ILE A 73 7.74 18.55 -11.12
N ASP A 74 8.89 19.04 -11.57
CA ASP A 74 10.08 18.24 -11.88
C ASP A 74 11.19 18.53 -10.86
N LEU A 75 11.35 17.61 -9.91
CA LEU A 75 12.31 17.69 -8.80
C LEU A 75 13.49 16.73 -8.96
N ARG A 76 13.67 16.13 -10.15
CA ARG A 76 14.78 15.22 -10.45
C ARG A 76 16.15 15.88 -10.45
N ASP A 77 16.22 17.11 -10.95
CA ASP A 77 17.48 17.85 -11.12
C ASP A 77 17.81 18.72 -9.89
N ALA A 78 17.88 18.09 -8.72
CA ALA A 78 18.19 18.75 -7.46
C ALA A 78 19.71 18.94 -7.27
N GLN A 79 20.41 19.53 -8.26
CA GLN A 79 21.84 19.85 -8.15
C GLN A 79 22.17 20.93 -7.10
N SER A 80 21.17 21.64 -6.56
CA SER A 80 21.37 22.62 -5.50
C SER A 80 21.25 21.99 -4.11
N SER A 81 22.26 22.19 -3.26
CA SER A 81 22.38 21.74 -1.86
C SER A 81 21.26 22.13 -0.89
N LEU A 82 20.17 22.75 -1.38
CA LEU A 82 19.03 23.26 -0.62
C LEU A 82 17.68 22.70 -1.07
N GLY A 83 17.63 21.81 -2.08
CA GLY A 83 16.37 21.35 -2.68
C GLY A 83 15.61 22.49 -3.40
N LYS A 84 14.70 22.15 -4.33
CA LYS A 84 13.89 23.17 -5.03
C LYS A 84 12.67 23.63 -4.22
N VAL A 85 12.35 22.93 -3.12
CA VAL A 85 11.33 23.29 -2.14
C VAL A 85 12.02 23.79 -0.88
N ARG A 86 11.62 24.96 -0.36
CA ARG A 86 12.23 25.58 0.82
C ARG A 86 11.20 26.29 1.68
N PRO A 87 11.47 26.51 2.98
CA PRO A 87 10.60 27.32 3.84
C PRO A 87 10.40 28.74 3.29
N ASN A 88 9.17 29.23 3.34
CA ASN A 88 8.80 30.55 2.86
C ASN A 88 9.14 31.62 3.91
N LYS A 89 10.08 32.51 3.61
CA LYS A 89 10.45 33.62 4.50
C LYS A 89 9.32 34.64 4.70
N ASN A 90 8.34 34.68 3.80
CA ASN A 90 7.20 35.58 3.86
C ASN A 90 5.97 34.93 4.53
N TYR A 91 6.09 33.70 5.06
CA TYR A 91 5.02 33.00 5.74
C TYR A 91 4.56 33.80 6.97
N GLN A 92 3.37 34.38 6.87
CA GLN A 92 2.71 35.17 7.90
C GLN A 92 1.21 34.93 7.84
N PRO A 93 0.72 33.85 8.48
CA PRO A 93 -0.71 33.55 8.51
C PRO A 93 -1.48 34.72 9.13
N GLY A 94 -2.43 35.29 8.36
CA GLY A 94 -3.31 36.39 8.77
C GLY A 94 -2.92 37.81 8.34
N ARG A 95 -1.71 38.04 7.79
CA ARG A 95 -1.29 39.36 7.25
C ARG A 95 -0.58 39.32 5.90
N GLY A 96 -0.05 38.18 5.51
CA GLY A 96 0.81 38.04 4.34
C GLY A 96 0.55 36.76 3.57
N ASP A 97 1.61 36.06 3.20
CA ASP A 97 1.52 34.78 2.52
C ASP A 97 1.19 33.69 3.53
N SER A 98 0.20 32.86 3.21
CA SER A 98 -0.21 31.75 4.07
C SER A 98 0.51 30.45 3.72
N ASN A 99 1.17 30.34 2.57
CA ASN A 99 1.89 29.11 2.18
C ASN A 99 3.23 28.99 2.91
N ARG A 100 3.40 27.90 3.67
CA ARG A 100 4.56 27.67 4.53
C ARG A 100 5.85 27.39 3.76
N TYR A 101 5.73 26.78 2.57
CA TYR A 101 6.84 26.44 1.71
C TYR A 101 6.72 27.10 0.35
N ILE A 102 7.86 27.31 -0.29
CA ILE A 102 7.94 27.80 -1.66
C ILE A 102 8.68 26.80 -2.54
N ILE A 103 8.32 26.79 -3.82
CA ILE A 103 8.98 26.06 -4.89
C ILE A 103 9.44 27.05 -5.96
N TYR A 104 10.61 26.85 -6.53
CA TYR A 104 11.07 27.69 -7.64
C TYR A 104 10.37 27.36 -8.95
N SER A 105 10.19 28.39 -9.77
CA SER A 105 9.43 28.31 -11.00
C SER A 105 10.05 27.39 -12.05
N ASP A 106 11.37 27.18 -12.04
CA ASP A 106 12.09 26.26 -12.94
C ASP A 106 11.71 24.77 -12.73
N ALA A 107 11.25 24.43 -11.52
CA ALA A 107 10.69 23.12 -11.20
C ALA A 107 9.27 22.95 -11.74
N VAL A 108 8.54 24.03 -12.01
CA VAL A 108 7.17 23.99 -12.54
C VAL A 108 7.21 24.15 -14.06
N ARG A 109 6.86 23.07 -14.76
CA ARG A 109 6.98 22.90 -16.21
C ARG A 109 5.63 22.61 -16.84
N GLU A 110 5.56 22.77 -18.17
CA GLU A 110 4.38 22.36 -18.94
C GLU A 110 4.20 20.85 -18.88
N LEU A 111 2.95 20.38 -18.73
CA LEU A 111 2.64 18.97 -18.76
C LEU A 111 2.86 18.40 -20.18
N PRO A 112 3.81 17.45 -20.38
CA PRO A 112 4.00 16.83 -21.68
C PRO A 112 2.75 16.04 -22.08
N GLY A 113 2.32 16.17 -23.33
CA GLY A 113 1.03 15.62 -23.79
C GLY A 113 0.93 14.09 -23.75
N GLU A 114 2.05 13.39 -23.64
CA GLU A 114 2.13 11.92 -23.64
C GLU A 114 2.45 11.33 -22.25
N LEU A 115 2.71 12.18 -21.25
CA LEU A 115 3.16 11.75 -19.93
C LEU A 115 2.02 11.30 -19.03
N VAL A 116 0.91 12.04 -19.03
CA VAL A 116 -0.28 11.75 -18.22
C VAL A 116 -1.52 12.11 -19.02
N TYR A 117 -2.52 11.24 -18.98
CA TYR A 117 -3.77 11.41 -19.70
C TYR A 117 -4.94 11.47 -18.73
N GLU A 118 -5.86 12.42 -18.89
CA GLU A 118 -7.15 12.34 -18.20
C GLU A 118 -8.02 11.25 -18.83
N VAL A 119 -8.75 10.51 -18.02
CA VAL A 119 -9.78 9.57 -18.46
C VAL A 119 -11.13 10.22 -18.26
N VAL A 120 -11.79 10.57 -19.37
CA VAL A 120 -13.07 11.28 -19.37
C VAL A 120 -14.19 10.39 -19.89
N ALA A 121 -15.39 10.59 -19.35
CA ALA A 121 -16.59 10.00 -19.94
C ALA A 121 -16.89 10.65 -21.30
N GLU A 122 -17.54 9.92 -22.19
CA GLU A 122 -17.81 10.36 -23.56
C GLU A 122 -18.58 11.69 -23.65
N ASP A 123 -19.53 11.90 -22.74
CA ASP A 123 -20.31 13.13 -22.60
C ASP A 123 -19.50 14.32 -22.07
N LYS A 124 -18.31 14.07 -21.49
CA LYS A 124 -17.42 15.06 -20.87
C LYS A 124 -16.11 15.29 -21.63
N ARG A 125 -16.00 14.83 -22.88
CA ARG A 125 -14.80 15.00 -23.72
C ARG A 125 -14.29 16.45 -23.81
N ALA A 126 -15.20 17.42 -23.82
CA ALA A 126 -14.87 18.84 -23.97
C ALA A 126 -14.30 19.48 -22.69
N SER A 127 -14.41 18.80 -21.54
CA SER A 127 -13.87 19.27 -20.26
C SER A 127 -12.53 18.62 -19.88
N ALA A 128 -11.92 17.89 -20.81
CA ALA A 128 -10.59 17.31 -20.62
C ALA A 128 -9.55 18.42 -20.42
N LEU A 129 -8.73 18.28 -19.38
CA LEU A 129 -7.65 19.19 -19.00
C LEU A 129 -6.33 18.82 -19.68
N THR A 130 -6.12 17.53 -19.99
CA THR A 130 -4.93 17.06 -20.70
C THR A 130 -5.10 17.23 -22.20
N LYS A 131 -4.00 17.54 -22.89
CA LYS A 131 -3.99 17.70 -24.36
C LYS A 131 -4.40 16.44 -25.11
N GLN A 132 -4.12 15.25 -24.56
CA GLN A 132 -4.61 13.97 -25.04
C GLN A 132 -5.34 13.28 -23.87
N TYR A 133 -6.39 12.52 -24.14
CA TYR A 133 -7.22 11.91 -23.08
C TYR A 133 -7.74 10.53 -23.48
N TYR A 134 -8.14 9.72 -22.51
CA TYR A 134 -8.81 8.45 -22.75
C TYR A 134 -10.32 8.59 -22.55
N LEU A 135 -11.10 7.87 -23.35
CA LEU A 135 -12.56 7.83 -23.26
C LEU A 135 -13.03 6.59 -22.53
N ARG A 136 -13.92 6.79 -21.56
CA ARG A 136 -14.61 5.70 -20.85
C ARG A 136 -16.05 5.56 -21.36
N THR A 137 -16.32 4.49 -22.09
CA THR A 137 -17.66 4.15 -22.61
C THR A 137 -17.99 2.68 -22.36
N GLY A 138 -19.16 2.38 -21.80
CA GLY A 138 -19.67 1.01 -21.69
C GLY A 138 -18.77 0.04 -20.91
N GLY A 139 -18.00 0.55 -19.94
CA GLY A 139 -17.05 -0.27 -19.16
C GLY A 139 -15.71 -0.54 -19.86
N ARG A 140 -15.42 0.13 -20.97
CA ARG A 140 -14.10 0.12 -21.63
C ARG A 140 -13.48 1.51 -21.58
N ILE A 141 -12.15 1.54 -21.49
CA ILE A 141 -11.37 2.77 -21.55
C ILE A 141 -10.49 2.69 -22.80
N SER A 142 -10.63 3.61 -23.76
CA SER A 142 -9.88 3.62 -25.01
C SER A 142 -9.26 4.97 -25.29
N GLY A 143 -8.07 5.00 -25.86
CA GLY A 143 -7.33 6.23 -26.11
C GLY A 143 -5.86 5.94 -26.41
N PRO A 144 -4.97 6.93 -26.44
CA PRO A 144 -5.28 8.35 -26.27
C PRO A 144 -6.05 8.89 -27.49
N HIS A 145 -7.05 9.72 -27.23
CA HIS A 145 -7.78 10.51 -28.21
C HIS A 145 -7.22 11.93 -28.24
N CYS A 146 -7.03 12.41 -29.45
CA CYS A 146 -6.55 13.76 -29.72
C CYS A 146 -7.79 14.69 -29.84
N PRO A 147 -7.79 15.88 -29.20
CA PRO A 147 -8.95 16.78 -29.14
C PRO A 147 -9.41 17.31 -30.50
N GLU A 148 -8.58 17.19 -31.55
CA GLU A 148 -8.87 17.70 -32.90
C GLU A 148 -9.64 16.73 -33.83
N ASN A 149 -10.34 15.72 -33.31
CA ASN A 149 -11.10 14.77 -34.16
C ASN A 149 -10.25 14.05 -35.23
N SER A 150 -8.92 14.03 -35.06
CA SER A 150 -8.01 13.26 -35.92
C SER A 150 -8.33 11.77 -35.74
N LEU A 151 -8.77 11.13 -36.81
CA LEU A 151 -9.20 9.72 -36.87
C LEU A 151 -8.07 8.70 -36.59
N SER A 152 -6.86 9.15 -36.28
CA SER A 152 -5.73 8.28 -36.00
C SER A 152 -4.74 8.95 -35.04
N CYS A 153 -4.84 8.63 -33.75
CA CYS A 153 -3.68 8.73 -32.86
C CYS A 153 -2.95 7.36 -32.96
N PRO A 154 -1.64 7.32 -33.30
CA PRO A 154 -0.96 6.08 -33.69
C PRO A 154 -0.93 4.98 -32.61
N ASN A 155 -1.12 5.35 -31.35
CA ASN A 155 -0.98 4.46 -30.18
C ASN A 155 -2.32 4.18 -29.49
N SER A 156 -3.42 4.06 -30.24
CA SER A 156 -4.73 3.77 -29.64
C SER A 156 -4.73 2.38 -28.99
N GLN A 157 -4.82 2.36 -27.66
CA GLN A 157 -4.88 1.18 -26.81
C GLN A 157 -6.20 1.16 -26.04
N THR A 158 -6.64 -0.05 -25.68
CA THR A 158 -7.75 -0.25 -24.75
C THR A 158 -7.16 -0.61 -23.40
N LEU A 159 -7.44 0.23 -22.39
CA LEU A 159 -7.08 -0.04 -21.01
C LEU A 159 -8.17 -0.89 -20.37
N MET A 160 -7.75 -1.85 -19.54
CA MET A 160 -8.67 -2.54 -18.65
C MET A 160 -9.12 -1.57 -17.53
N PRO A 161 -10.38 -1.62 -17.06
CA PRO A 161 -10.89 -0.71 -16.03
C PRO A 161 -10.17 -0.79 -14.68
N ASP A 162 -9.44 -1.87 -14.43
CA ASP A 162 -8.65 -2.20 -13.25
C ASP A 162 -7.14 -1.99 -13.46
N CYS A 163 -6.74 -1.19 -14.46
CA CYS A 163 -5.33 -0.85 -14.66
C CYS A 163 -4.78 -0.10 -13.43
N ASP A 164 -3.73 -0.63 -12.81
CA ASP A 164 -3.06 -0.08 -11.60
C ASP A 164 -2.46 1.32 -11.79
N ARG A 165 -2.44 1.81 -13.03
CA ARG A 165 -1.96 3.15 -13.41
C ARG A 165 -3.11 4.15 -13.59
N LEU A 166 -4.33 3.78 -13.22
CA LEU A 166 -5.51 4.64 -13.17
C LEU A 166 -5.69 5.18 -11.76
N PHE A 167 -5.58 6.50 -11.63
CA PHE A 167 -5.65 7.19 -10.36
C PHE A 167 -6.86 8.13 -10.34
N LEU A 168 -7.75 7.93 -9.37
CA LEU A 168 -8.84 8.87 -9.09
C LEU A 168 -8.29 9.97 -8.18
N VAL A 169 -8.12 11.16 -8.72
CA VAL A 169 -7.56 12.34 -8.05
C VAL A 169 -8.70 13.27 -7.64
N GLU A 170 -8.71 13.70 -6.38
CA GLU A 170 -9.54 14.82 -5.95
C GLU A 170 -8.87 16.16 -6.30
N MET A 171 -9.55 16.96 -7.11
CA MET A 171 -9.09 18.26 -7.55
C MET A 171 -9.41 19.32 -6.48
N PRO A 172 -8.69 20.45 -6.45
CA PRO A 172 -8.93 21.51 -5.47
C PRO A 172 -10.30 22.18 -5.56
N ASP A 173 -11.00 22.03 -6.68
CA ASP A 173 -12.38 22.50 -6.87
C ASP A 173 -13.43 21.52 -6.29
N GLY A 174 -12.99 20.43 -5.65
CA GLY A 174 -13.83 19.38 -5.09
C GLY A 174 -14.33 18.35 -6.12
N SER A 175 -13.92 18.47 -7.39
CA SER A 175 -14.26 17.48 -8.42
C SER A 175 -13.29 16.29 -8.36
N SER A 176 -13.80 15.07 -8.58
CA SER A 176 -12.95 13.89 -8.75
C SER A 176 -12.67 13.67 -10.24
N ARG A 177 -11.40 13.59 -10.63
CA ARG A 177 -10.94 13.34 -12.00
C ARG A 177 -10.06 12.11 -12.05
N MET A 178 -10.19 11.33 -13.11
CA MET A 178 -9.41 10.10 -13.29
C MET A 178 -8.22 10.41 -14.22
N PHE A 179 -7.03 9.98 -13.85
CA PHE A 179 -5.82 10.13 -14.65
C PHE A 179 -5.17 8.76 -14.89
N TYR A 180 -4.61 8.60 -16.08
CA TYR A 180 -3.80 7.45 -16.49
C TYR A 180 -2.35 7.92 -16.67
N TRP A 181 -1.43 7.30 -15.95
CA TRP A 181 0.01 7.58 -16.05
C TRP A 181 0.75 6.37 -16.65
N PRO A 182 1.06 6.35 -17.96
CA PRO A 182 1.79 5.27 -18.59
C PRO A 182 3.20 5.09 -18.02
N GLU A 183 3.66 3.84 -17.97
CA GLU A 183 5.06 3.53 -17.68
C GLU A 183 5.95 4.11 -18.80
N SER A 184 7.02 4.80 -18.40
CA SER A 184 7.95 5.36 -19.38
C SER A 184 8.92 4.27 -19.81
N GLU A 185 8.99 3.92 -21.10
CA GLU A 185 10.00 2.99 -21.67
C GLU A 185 11.46 3.40 -21.35
N ARG A 186 11.68 4.61 -20.82
CA ARG A 186 13.00 5.10 -20.39
C ARG A 186 13.56 4.42 -19.14
N GLU A 187 12.77 3.70 -18.36
CA GLU A 187 13.27 2.97 -17.18
C GLU A 187 13.78 1.56 -17.51
N GLU A 188 13.39 0.95 -18.64
CA GLU A 188 13.87 -0.38 -19.04
C GLU A 188 15.32 -0.38 -19.62
N GLU A 189 15.75 0.72 -20.27
CA GLU A 189 17.11 0.82 -20.82
C GLU A 189 18.18 1.21 -19.77
N ALA A 190 17.78 1.79 -18.64
CA ALA A 190 18.72 2.21 -17.59
C ALA A 190 19.13 1.07 -16.65
N ILE A 191 18.31 0.03 -16.50
CA ILE A 191 18.60 -1.12 -15.63
C ILE A 191 19.50 -2.15 -16.33
N THR A 192 19.58 -2.12 -17.66
CA THR A 192 20.33 -3.10 -18.46
C THR A 192 21.75 -2.67 -18.84
N THR A 193 22.18 -1.44 -18.52
CA THR A 193 23.49 -0.93 -18.99
C THR A 193 24.28 -0.13 -17.94
N GLU A 194 24.35 -0.58 -16.70
CA GLU A 194 25.46 -0.18 -15.80
C GLU A 194 26.00 -1.40 -15.04
N GLU A 195 26.61 -2.32 -15.79
CA GLU A 195 27.80 -3.00 -15.29
C GLU A 195 28.91 -1.96 -15.16
N GLN A 196 29.19 -1.49 -13.93
CA GLN A 196 30.41 -0.73 -13.66
C GLN A 196 31.02 -1.01 -12.29
N PRO A 197 32.34 -0.79 -12.17
CA PRO A 197 33.26 -1.70 -11.53
C PRO A 197 33.60 -1.31 -10.08
N GLN A 198 34.16 -2.28 -9.37
CA GLN A 198 34.92 -2.07 -8.13
C GLN A 198 35.99 -0.98 -8.33
N THR A 199 36.09 0.04 -7.45
CA THR A 199 37.12 0.12 -6.38
C THR A 199 36.92 1.37 -5.49
N THR A 200 36.84 1.13 -4.17
CA THR A 200 37.31 1.94 -3.00
C THR A 200 37.24 3.47 -2.99
N ALA A 201 36.48 4.01 -2.02
CA ALA A 201 37.03 4.73 -0.87
C ALA A 201 35.99 4.83 0.26
N GLN A 202 36.43 4.54 1.49
CA GLN A 202 35.65 4.40 2.71
C GLN A 202 35.07 5.73 3.23
N ALA A 203 33.84 5.67 3.73
CA ALA A 203 33.38 6.48 4.86
C ALA A 203 32.28 5.70 5.62
N GLU A 204 32.73 4.98 6.64
CA GLU A 204 32.07 4.62 7.91
C GLU A 204 30.53 4.64 7.96
N MET A 205 29.92 3.46 7.87
CA MET A 205 28.69 3.15 8.59
C MET A 205 28.84 1.74 9.19
N GLU A 206 28.69 1.67 10.51
CA GLU A 206 28.83 0.47 11.33
C GLU A 206 28.07 -0.73 10.75
N ALA A 207 28.83 -1.80 10.48
CA ALA A 207 28.28 -3.11 10.17
C ALA A 207 27.60 -3.68 11.43
N ALA A 208 26.28 -3.79 11.41
CA ALA A 208 25.60 -4.76 12.26
C ALA A 208 26.08 -6.17 11.85
N PRO A 209 26.44 -7.05 12.81
CA PRO A 209 27.01 -8.34 12.48
C PRO A 209 25.99 -9.21 11.75
N ALA A 210 26.43 -9.87 10.67
CA ALA A 210 25.66 -10.93 10.02
C ALA A 210 25.39 -12.03 11.04
N ILE A 211 24.13 -12.19 11.44
CA ILE A 211 23.70 -13.22 12.38
C ILE A 211 23.62 -14.55 11.59
N PRO A 212 24.15 -15.69 12.09
CA PRO A 212 24.10 -16.96 11.36
C PRO A 212 22.66 -17.47 11.13
N ALA A 213 22.39 -18.19 10.04
CA ALA A 213 21.08 -18.79 9.72
C ALA A 213 20.43 -19.56 10.89
N ASP A 214 21.23 -20.31 11.66
CA ASP A 214 20.76 -21.06 12.85
C ASP A 214 20.27 -20.14 13.98
N SER A 215 20.78 -18.91 14.05
CA SER A 215 20.34 -17.92 15.03
C SER A 215 19.00 -17.27 14.67
N HIS A 216 18.67 -17.18 13.38
CA HIS A 216 17.43 -16.58 12.90
C HIS A 216 16.20 -17.44 13.22
N LEU A 217 16.33 -18.76 13.04
CA LEU A 217 15.32 -19.75 13.50
C LEU A 217 15.13 -19.65 15.02
N SER A 218 16.23 -19.55 15.77
CA SER A 218 16.16 -19.43 17.24
C SER A 218 15.46 -18.16 17.73
N GLN A 219 15.55 -17.06 16.97
CA GLN A 219 14.83 -15.81 17.29
C GLN A 219 13.34 -15.93 16.99
N PHE A 220 12.98 -16.55 15.87
CA PHE A 220 11.58 -16.81 15.54
C PHE A 220 10.92 -17.73 16.57
N ASP A 221 11.58 -18.80 16.99
CA ASP A 221 11.07 -19.72 18.01
C ASP A 221 10.86 -19.02 19.37
N GLN A 222 11.78 -18.15 19.76
CA GLN A 222 11.64 -17.33 20.97
C GLN A 222 10.44 -16.37 20.89
N ALA A 223 10.25 -15.75 19.72
CA ALA A 223 9.11 -14.87 19.47
C ALA A 223 7.78 -15.65 19.48
N ALA A 224 7.73 -16.82 18.85
CA ALA A 224 6.57 -17.71 18.86
C ALA A 224 6.25 -18.18 20.29
N GLY A 225 7.27 -18.54 21.08
CA GLY A 225 7.11 -18.88 22.50
C GLY A 225 6.57 -17.73 23.33
N SER A 226 6.94 -16.49 23.00
CA SER A 226 6.45 -15.28 23.67
C SER A 226 4.98 -15.00 23.32
N VAL A 227 4.59 -15.20 22.05
CA VAL A 227 3.18 -15.14 21.60
C VAL A 227 2.34 -16.21 22.31
N HIS A 228 2.81 -17.46 22.33
CA HIS A 228 2.12 -18.56 23.00
C HIS A 228 1.90 -18.24 24.48
N LYS A 229 2.98 -17.88 25.20
CA LYS A 229 2.91 -17.57 26.63
C LYS A 229 1.93 -16.43 26.92
N ALA A 230 1.98 -15.34 26.15
CA ALA A 230 1.10 -14.20 26.35
C ALA A 230 -0.38 -14.54 26.16
N LEU A 231 -0.70 -15.26 25.09
CA LEU A 231 -2.07 -15.64 24.78
C LEU A 231 -2.59 -16.71 25.74
N ALA A 232 -1.75 -17.67 26.13
CA ALA A 232 -2.09 -18.66 27.16
C ALA A 232 -2.33 -18.00 28.53
N GLU A 233 -1.49 -17.04 28.94
CA GLU A 233 -1.71 -16.24 30.16
C GLU A 233 -2.98 -15.37 30.06
N ALA A 234 -3.35 -14.91 28.85
CA ALA A 234 -4.60 -14.21 28.61
C ALA A 234 -5.83 -15.15 28.53
N GLY A 235 -5.64 -16.46 28.66
CA GLY A 235 -6.71 -17.46 28.71
C GLY A 235 -7.15 -18.04 27.37
N PHE A 236 -6.34 -17.92 26.31
CA PHE A 236 -6.64 -18.54 25.01
C PHE A 236 -6.09 -19.97 24.94
N ASP A 237 -6.83 -20.85 24.27
CA ASP A 237 -6.44 -22.24 23.99
C ASP A 237 -5.74 -22.31 22.64
N LEU A 238 -4.41 -22.23 22.68
CA LEU A 238 -3.53 -22.40 21.53
C LEU A 238 -2.26 -23.12 21.95
N ASP A 239 -1.72 -23.96 21.08
CA ASP A 239 -0.39 -24.55 21.28
C ASP A 239 0.73 -23.65 20.72
N GLU A 240 1.98 -24.00 21.04
CA GLU A 240 3.17 -23.26 20.57
C GLU A 240 3.27 -23.18 19.05
N GLN A 241 2.80 -24.21 18.35
CA GLN A 241 2.85 -24.28 16.89
C GLN A 241 1.83 -23.32 16.27
N GLN A 242 0.60 -23.29 16.77
CA GLN A 242 -0.45 -22.36 16.38
C GLN A 242 -0.05 -20.91 16.68
N ALA A 243 0.62 -20.67 17.80
CA ALA A 243 1.18 -19.36 18.13
C ALA A 243 2.26 -18.93 17.13
N GLY A 244 3.12 -19.85 16.70
CA GLY A 244 4.09 -19.61 15.64
C GLY A 244 3.43 -19.28 14.30
N PHE A 245 2.40 -20.03 13.90
CA PHE A 245 1.64 -19.74 12.67
C PHE A 245 0.94 -18.38 12.74
N LEU A 246 0.36 -18.03 13.89
CA LEU A 246 -0.25 -16.71 14.11
C LEU A 246 0.80 -15.59 14.02
N LEU A 247 1.97 -15.77 14.64
CA LEU A 247 3.07 -14.82 14.54
C LEU A 247 3.47 -14.62 13.07
N LEU A 248 3.68 -15.70 12.33
CA LEU A 248 4.01 -15.62 10.90
C LEU A 248 2.90 -14.91 10.11
N LEU A 249 1.63 -15.20 10.40
CA LEU A 249 0.49 -14.54 9.77
C LEU A 249 0.52 -13.03 9.97
N CYS A 250 0.77 -12.58 11.20
CA CYS A 250 0.88 -11.18 11.60
C CYS A 250 2.10 -10.47 11.01
N LEU A 251 3.20 -11.20 10.75
CA LEU A 251 4.40 -10.61 10.13
C LEU A 251 4.27 -10.46 8.62
N LEU A 252 3.48 -11.31 7.95
CA LEU A 252 3.29 -11.29 6.50
C LEU A 252 2.13 -10.41 6.04
N ASN A 253 1.20 -10.07 6.93
CA ASN A 253 0.00 -9.31 6.57
C ASN A 253 -0.07 -8.03 7.40
N SER A 254 -0.31 -6.89 6.73
CA SER A 254 -0.57 -5.62 7.40
C SER A 254 -1.93 -5.58 8.10
N ARG A 255 -2.86 -6.47 7.75
CA ARG A 255 -4.20 -6.55 8.34
C ARG A 255 -4.55 -7.99 8.64
N VAL A 256 -4.91 -8.28 9.89
CA VAL A 256 -5.37 -9.61 10.31
C VAL A 256 -6.65 -9.46 11.12
N GLN A 257 -7.70 -10.17 10.74
CA GLN A 257 -8.91 -10.24 11.56
C GLN A 257 -8.73 -11.29 12.65
N LEU A 258 -9.11 -10.94 13.88
CA LEU A 258 -9.18 -11.86 15.00
C LEU A 258 -10.62 -12.27 15.23
N TRP A 259 -10.84 -13.57 15.34
CA TRP A 259 -12.13 -14.16 15.64
C TRP A 259 -12.04 -15.02 16.91
N GLY A 260 -12.76 -14.61 17.96
CA GLY A 260 -12.89 -15.33 19.21
C GLY A 260 -14.29 -15.91 19.41
N ASP A 261 -14.49 -16.62 20.52
CA ASP A 261 -15.82 -17.13 20.92
C ASP A 261 -16.85 -16.00 21.06
N ASN A 262 -16.39 -14.80 21.43
CA ASN A 262 -17.16 -13.57 21.37
C ASN A 262 -16.27 -12.34 20.99
N VAL A 263 -16.88 -11.16 20.74
CA VAL A 263 -16.13 -9.94 20.38
C VAL A 263 -15.15 -9.52 21.47
N ALA A 264 -15.51 -9.66 22.74
CA ALA A 264 -14.66 -9.26 23.84
C ALA A 264 -13.39 -10.12 23.90
N ASP A 265 -13.52 -11.41 23.62
CA ASP A 265 -12.38 -12.33 23.52
C ASP A 265 -11.49 -11.97 22.33
N ALA A 266 -12.08 -11.69 21.15
CA ALA A 266 -11.31 -11.22 20.00
C ALA A 266 -10.55 -9.90 20.27
N HIS A 267 -11.19 -8.97 21.00
CA HIS A 267 -10.58 -7.71 21.42
C HIS A 267 -9.45 -7.93 22.44
N LEU A 268 -9.64 -8.84 23.39
CA LEU A 268 -8.62 -9.21 24.37
C LEU A 268 -7.40 -9.83 23.67
N ALA A 269 -7.60 -10.74 22.73
CA ALA A 269 -6.53 -11.30 21.91
C ALA A 269 -5.77 -10.20 21.16
N GLY A 270 -6.49 -9.28 20.53
CA GLY A 270 -5.89 -8.14 19.83
C GLY A 270 -5.03 -7.30 20.75
N LYS A 271 -5.55 -6.93 21.94
CA LYS A 271 -4.79 -6.17 22.94
C LYS A 271 -3.54 -6.90 23.41
N THR A 272 -3.64 -8.20 23.65
CA THR A 272 -2.50 -9.02 24.08
C THR A 272 -1.40 -9.04 23.01
N LEU A 273 -1.77 -9.25 21.74
CA LEU A 273 -0.84 -9.21 20.62
C LEU A 273 -0.24 -7.81 20.43
N CYS A 274 -1.04 -6.75 20.47
CA CYS A 274 -0.52 -5.38 20.35
C CYS A 274 0.43 -5.00 21.48
N ALA A 275 0.20 -5.47 22.70
CA ALA A 275 1.14 -5.28 23.80
C ALA A 275 2.48 -6.00 23.55
N LEU A 276 2.47 -7.13 22.84
CA LEU A 276 3.68 -7.85 22.42
C LEU A 276 4.41 -7.15 21.27
N PHE A 277 3.72 -6.75 20.20
CA PHE A 277 4.35 -6.05 19.06
C PHE A 277 4.86 -4.66 19.43
N GLY A 278 4.19 -3.99 20.37
CA GLY A 278 4.55 -2.66 20.87
C GLY A 278 3.71 -1.54 20.27
N GLU A 279 3.55 -0.47 21.05
CA GLU A 279 2.84 0.75 20.67
C GLU A 279 3.47 1.39 19.42
N GLY A 280 2.67 1.61 18.38
CA GLY A 280 3.11 2.17 17.09
C GLY A 280 3.45 1.13 16.00
N LEU A 281 3.60 -0.15 16.36
CA LEU A 281 3.85 -1.25 15.40
C LEU A 281 2.64 -2.17 15.22
N CYS A 282 1.72 -2.16 16.17
CA CYS A 282 0.42 -2.81 16.07
C CYS A 282 -0.68 -1.85 16.53
N SER A 283 -1.85 -1.89 15.87
CA SER A 283 -3.08 -1.25 16.32
C SER A 283 -4.22 -2.27 16.41
N VAL A 284 -5.20 -2.02 17.28
CA VAL A 284 -6.38 -2.88 17.46
C VAL A 284 -7.62 -2.06 17.28
N ASP A 285 -8.45 -2.40 16.30
CA ASP A 285 -9.70 -1.69 16.01
C ASP A 285 -10.84 -2.65 15.66
N SER A 286 -12.07 -2.19 15.87
CA SER A 286 -13.30 -2.87 15.48
C SER A 286 -13.63 -2.73 13.99
N GLN A 287 -12.98 -1.78 13.30
CA GLN A 287 -13.16 -1.53 11.88
C GLN A 287 -11.81 -1.55 11.15
N ALA A 288 -11.83 -1.96 9.89
CA ALA A 288 -10.66 -1.76 9.02
C ALA A 288 -10.54 -0.25 8.72
N GLY A 289 -9.53 0.41 9.27
CA GLY A 289 -9.18 1.78 8.89
C GLY A 289 -8.67 1.83 7.44
N GLU A 290 -8.69 3.02 6.83
CA GLU A 290 -8.13 3.26 5.49
C GLU A 290 -6.60 3.48 5.51
N GLU A 291 -5.93 3.28 6.64
CA GLU A 291 -4.52 3.64 6.80
C GLU A 291 -3.56 2.67 6.08
N ASP A 292 -2.71 3.24 5.22
CA ASP A 292 -1.56 2.66 4.52
C ASP A 292 -0.28 2.95 5.34
N GLY A 293 -0.14 2.26 6.48
CA GLY A 293 1.09 2.28 7.26
C GLY A 293 1.74 0.89 7.31
N ASP A 294 3.05 0.82 7.53
CA ASP A 294 3.82 -0.42 7.82
C ASP A 294 3.41 -1.10 9.15
N GLN A 295 2.32 -0.65 9.77
CA GLN A 295 1.82 -1.09 11.05
C GLN A 295 0.83 -2.25 10.89
N LEU A 296 0.95 -3.28 11.73
CA LEU A 296 0.00 -4.38 11.80
C LEU A 296 -1.34 -3.90 12.40
N GLN A 297 -2.43 -4.03 11.64
CA GLN A 297 -3.79 -3.75 12.11
C GLN A 297 -4.50 -5.06 12.48
N LEU A 298 -4.83 -5.21 13.76
CA LEU A 298 -5.60 -6.33 14.29
C LEU A 298 -7.07 -5.93 14.41
N ILE A 299 -7.93 -6.57 13.61
CA ILE A 299 -9.34 -6.19 13.53
C ILE A 299 -10.20 -7.21 14.28
N TYR A 300 -10.93 -6.77 15.30
CA TYR A 300 -11.81 -7.64 16.08
C TYR A 300 -13.27 -7.46 15.64
N ALA A 301 -13.87 -8.50 15.03
CA ALA A 301 -15.25 -8.45 14.58
C ALA A 301 -15.96 -9.81 14.76
N GLN A 302 -17.24 -9.76 15.13
CA GLN A 302 -18.06 -10.98 15.32
C GLN A 302 -18.71 -11.50 14.02
N THR A 303 -18.70 -10.71 12.95
CA THR A 303 -19.51 -11.01 11.76
C THR A 303 -18.68 -11.64 10.66
N LEU A 304 -18.71 -12.99 10.60
CA LEU A 304 -18.56 -13.70 9.32
C LEU A 304 -19.70 -13.33 8.34
N PHE A 305 -20.79 -12.74 8.85
CA PHE A 305 -22.01 -12.38 8.12
C PHE A 305 -22.30 -10.89 8.15
N VAL A 306 -21.49 -10.09 7.46
CA VAL A 306 -21.96 -8.78 7.00
C VAL A 306 -22.89 -9.06 5.79
N LYS A 307 -24.01 -8.36 5.61
CA LYS A 307 -25.05 -8.66 4.57
C LYS A 307 -24.61 -8.53 3.10
N ARG A 308 -24.41 -9.63 2.35
CA ARG A 308 -24.39 -9.73 0.86
C ARG A 308 -24.03 -8.45 0.04
N SER A 309 -22.80 -7.95 0.13
CA SER A 309 -22.30 -6.91 -0.79
C SER A 309 -20.93 -7.29 -1.34
N LEU A 310 -20.80 -7.37 -2.67
CA LEU A 310 -19.57 -7.71 -3.41
C LEU A 310 -18.44 -6.67 -3.24
N LYS A 311 -18.73 -5.45 -2.76
CA LYS A 311 -17.73 -4.40 -2.45
C LYS A 311 -16.79 -4.76 -1.29
N ARG A 312 -17.00 -5.91 -0.64
CA ARG A 312 -16.32 -6.28 0.60
C ARG A 312 -14.91 -6.78 0.50
N TYR A 313 -14.44 -7.19 -0.66
CA TYR A 313 -13.09 -7.75 -0.72
C TYR A 313 -12.00 -6.71 -0.52
N HIS A 314 -12.30 -5.44 -0.76
CA HIS A 314 -11.45 -4.31 -0.42
C HIS A 314 -11.64 -3.81 1.03
N THR A 315 -12.70 -4.24 1.72
CA THR A 315 -13.08 -3.70 3.06
C THR A 315 -13.15 -4.75 4.17
N ALA A 316 -12.97 -6.04 3.85
CA ALA A 316 -12.99 -7.14 4.80
C ALA A 316 -11.54 -7.58 5.06
N PRO A 317 -11.11 -7.65 6.33
CA PRO A 317 -9.75 -8.03 6.65
C PRO A 317 -9.57 -9.54 6.49
N TRP A 318 -8.94 -9.92 5.38
CA TRP A 318 -8.39 -11.26 5.18
C TRP A 318 -6.88 -11.16 5.38
N PRO A 319 -6.23 -12.08 6.10
CA PRO A 319 -6.74 -13.33 6.69
C PRO A 319 -7.54 -13.17 8.00
N VAL A 320 -8.29 -14.23 8.37
CA VAL A 320 -9.03 -14.32 9.65
C VAL A 320 -8.42 -15.41 10.53
N ALA A 321 -7.78 -15.02 11.63
CA ALA A 321 -7.25 -15.94 12.63
C ALA A 321 -8.29 -16.23 13.72
N ARG A 322 -8.59 -17.52 13.93
CA ARG A 322 -9.48 -17.97 15.00
C ARG A 322 -8.70 -18.28 16.27
N LEU A 323 -9.14 -17.73 17.40
CA LEU A 323 -8.58 -17.94 18.73
C LEU A 323 -9.68 -18.40 19.67
N LEU A 324 -9.58 -19.62 20.17
CA LEU A 324 -10.58 -20.18 21.10
C LEU A 324 -10.20 -19.82 22.54
N SER A 325 -11.20 -19.59 23.38
CA SER A 325 -10.98 -19.36 24.80
C SER A 325 -10.74 -20.69 25.51
N GLY A 326 -9.68 -20.74 26.31
CA GLY A 326 -9.33 -21.89 27.14
C GLY A 326 -10.08 -21.90 28.49
N PRO A 327 -9.96 -23.00 29.24
CA PRO A 327 -10.56 -23.08 30.57
C PRO A 327 -9.76 -22.23 31.57
N GLY A 328 -10.42 -21.28 32.25
CA GLY A 328 -9.81 -20.53 33.35
C GLY A 328 -10.09 -19.04 33.31
N PHE A 329 -9.28 -18.29 34.07
CA PHE A 329 -9.33 -16.83 34.10
C PHE A 329 -8.03 -16.25 33.52
N PRO A 330 -8.10 -15.15 32.75
CA PRO A 330 -6.92 -14.42 32.30
C PRO A 330 -6.08 -13.94 33.49
N ALA A 331 -4.76 -13.95 33.34
CA ALA A 331 -3.84 -13.37 34.29
C ALA A 331 -4.12 -11.86 34.43
N LEU A 332 -4.18 -11.37 35.68
CA LEU A 332 -4.48 -9.96 35.97
C LEU A 332 -3.33 -9.02 35.55
N HIS A 333 -2.09 -9.52 35.55
CA HIS A 333 -0.88 -8.77 35.22
C HIS A 333 0.08 -9.66 34.41
N PRO A 334 -0.19 -9.90 33.11
CA PRO A 334 0.71 -10.67 32.27
C PRO A 334 2.03 -9.91 32.10
N ASN A 335 3.15 -10.60 32.25
CA ASN A 335 4.47 -10.01 32.06
C ASN A 335 4.90 -10.21 30.60
N LEU A 336 4.56 -9.23 29.77
CA LEU A 336 4.79 -9.27 28.32
C LEU A 336 6.11 -8.58 27.98
N SER A 337 7.06 -9.35 27.47
CA SER A 337 8.24 -8.82 26.80
C SER A 337 7.90 -8.44 25.36
N LYS A 338 8.22 -7.21 24.96
CA LYS A 338 8.01 -6.75 23.58
C LYS A 338 8.84 -7.58 22.60
N LEU A 339 8.27 -7.86 21.43
CA LEU A 339 8.93 -8.52 20.31
C LEU A 339 9.84 -7.51 19.59
N ASP A 340 11.03 -7.98 19.18
CA ASP A 340 11.92 -7.19 18.33
C ASP A 340 11.60 -7.43 16.85
N GLN A 341 10.57 -6.75 16.35
CA GLN A 341 10.10 -6.93 14.97
C GLN A 341 11.14 -6.53 13.92
N ALA A 342 12.00 -5.55 14.23
CA ALA A 342 13.03 -5.05 13.34
C ALA A 342 14.09 -6.11 13.02
N SER A 343 14.36 -7.05 13.94
CA SER A 343 15.24 -8.19 13.69
C SER A 343 14.51 -9.39 13.10
N LEU A 344 13.22 -9.60 13.41
CA LEU A 344 12.46 -10.76 12.94
C LEU A 344 12.12 -10.73 11.43
N LEU A 345 11.72 -9.58 10.88
CA LEU A 345 11.26 -9.48 9.48
C LEU A 345 12.37 -9.78 8.44
N PRO A 346 13.59 -9.19 8.54
CA PRO A 346 14.69 -9.51 7.64
C PRO A 346 15.12 -10.98 7.75
N SER A 347 15.07 -11.53 8.97
CA SER A 347 15.43 -12.92 9.28
C SER A 347 14.52 -13.92 8.57
N ILE A 348 13.23 -13.63 8.46
CA ILE A 348 12.25 -14.48 7.78
C ILE A 348 12.34 -14.32 6.26
N ARG A 349 12.42 -13.07 5.75
CA ARG A 349 12.45 -12.79 4.30
C ARG A 349 13.68 -13.35 3.58
N GLY A 350 14.80 -13.50 4.28
CA GLY A 350 16.01 -14.14 3.73
C GLY A 350 15.96 -15.67 3.66
N ALA A 351 14.99 -16.32 4.31
CA ALA A 351 15.02 -17.76 4.57
C ALA A 351 14.45 -18.64 3.46
N CYS A 352 13.54 -18.14 2.60
CA CYS A 352 12.94 -18.99 1.57
C CYS A 352 12.36 -18.23 0.38
N THR A 353 12.58 -18.76 -0.83
CA THR A 353 12.13 -18.13 -2.08
C THR A 353 11.22 -19.02 -2.94
N VAL A 354 11.11 -20.32 -2.65
CA VAL A 354 10.38 -21.26 -3.53
C VAL A 354 9.58 -22.29 -2.74
N LEU A 355 8.29 -22.38 -3.04
CA LEU A 355 7.39 -23.40 -2.51
C LEU A 355 7.74 -24.79 -3.05
N ASP A 356 7.83 -25.78 -2.17
CA ASP A 356 8.11 -27.16 -2.56
C ASP A 356 7.05 -27.71 -3.55
N GLU A 357 7.47 -28.66 -4.40
CA GLU A 357 6.62 -29.21 -5.46
C GLU A 357 5.35 -29.88 -4.93
N GLN A 358 5.44 -30.59 -3.80
CA GLN A 358 4.30 -31.31 -3.24
C GLN A 358 3.25 -30.33 -2.72
N THR A 359 3.67 -29.30 -1.98
CA THR A 359 2.77 -28.25 -1.47
C THR A 359 2.18 -27.44 -2.62
N ARG A 360 2.97 -27.13 -3.66
CA ARG A 360 2.48 -26.44 -4.86
C ARG A 360 1.42 -27.25 -5.60
N GLN A 361 1.61 -28.56 -5.77
CA GLN A 361 0.62 -29.43 -6.40
C GLN A 361 -0.67 -29.49 -5.59
N ARG A 362 -0.58 -29.63 -4.27
CA ARG A 362 -1.75 -29.63 -3.37
C ARG A 362 -2.51 -28.31 -3.42
N LEU A 363 -1.80 -27.18 -3.35
CA LEU A 363 -2.41 -25.86 -3.48
C LEU A 363 -3.11 -25.71 -4.84
N THR A 364 -2.46 -26.13 -5.92
CA THR A 364 -3.02 -26.08 -7.28
C THR A 364 -4.30 -26.92 -7.39
N HIS A 365 -4.28 -28.13 -6.85
CA HIS A 365 -5.43 -29.04 -6.84
C HIS A 365 -6.61 -28.45 -6.06
N MET A 366 -6.37 -27.98 -4.84
CA MET A 366 -7.38 -27.28 -4.02
C MET A 366 -7.98 -26.08 -4.78
N LEU A 367 -7.14 -25.25 -5.41
CA LEU A 367 -7.62 -24.10 -6.19
C LEU A 367 -8.46 -24.53 -7.39
N GLN A 368 -8.06 -25.58 -8.12
CA GLN A 368 -8.86 -26.12 -9.23
C GLN A 368 -10.24 -26.59 -8.78
N ASN A 369 -10.36 -27.18 -7.58
CA ASN A 369 -11.65 -27.64 -7.06
C ASN A 369 -12.56 -26.48 -6.68
N THR A 370 -12.02 -25.44 -6.03
CA THR A 370 -12.79 -24.20 -5.78
C THR A 370 -13.26 -23.54 -7.08
N ILE A 371 -12.47 -23.60 -8.15
CA ILE A 371 -12.85 -23.07 -9.47
C ILE A 371 -13.97 -23.91 -10.11
N LYS A 372 -13.88 -25.25 -10.06
CA LYS A 372 -14.89 -26.15 -10.61
C LYS A 372 -16.27 -25.93 -9.98
N GLU A 373 -16.32 -25.67 -8.68
CA GLU A 373 -17.56 -25.37 -7.95
C GLU A 373 -18.00 -23.89 -8.08
N GLY A 374 -17.38 -23.11 -8.96
CA GLY A 374 -17.76 -21.71 -9.22
C GLY A 374 -17.42 -20.75 -8.08
N CYS A 375 -16.53 -21.14 -7.16
CA CYS A 375 -16.14 -20.36 -5.99
C CYS A 375 -14.62 -20.10 -5.94
N ALA A 376 -14.06 -19.67 -7.07
CA ALA A 376 -12.65 -19.37 -7.22
C ALA A 376 -12.14 -18.39 -6.14
N LEU A 377 -11.09 -18.77 -5.41
CA LEU A 377 -10.45 -17.87 -4.43
C LEU A 377 -9.86 -16.64 -5.14
N PRO A 378 -9.86 -15.43 -4.56
CA PRO A 378 -9.27 -14.25 -5.18
C PRO A 378 -7.75 -14.34 -5.31
N LEU A 379 -7.17 -13.69 -6.33
CA LEU A 379 -5.75 -13.82 -6.66
C LEU A 379 -4.83 -13.37 -5.50
N MET A 380 -5.16 -12.25 -4.85
CA MET A 380 -4.42 -11.76 -3.67
C MET A 380 -4.35 -12.82 -2.57
N MET A 381 -5.49 -13.45 -2.25
CA MET A 381 -5.55 -14.51 -1.24
C MET A 381 -4.71 -15.73 -1.64
N ARG A 382 -4.70 -16.09 -2.94
CA ARG A 382 -3.84 -17.18 -3.43
C ARG A 382 -2.36 -16.84 -3.26
N ALA A 383 -1.97 -15.59 -3.53
CA ALA A 383 -0.59 -15.11 -3.35
C ALA A 383 -0.19 -15.15 -1.87
N GLN A 384 -1.01 -14.58 -0.98
CA GLN A 384 -0.77 -14.58 0.46
C GLN A 384 -0.72 -16.01 1.05
N MET A 385 -1.59 -16.91 0.60
CA MET A 385 -1.54 -18.32 0.98
C MET A 385 -0.23 -18.99 0.54
N ALA A 386 0.19 -18.76 -0.70
CA ALA A 386 1.44 -19.33 -1.23
C ALA A 386 2.66 -18.79 -0.49
N GLU A 387 2.68 -17.47 -0.21
CA GLU A 387 3.73 -16.80 0.55
C GLU A 387 3.82 -17.34 1.97
N PHE A 388 2.69 -17.43 2.68
CA PHE A 388 2.64 -18.04 4.02
C PHE A 388 3.22 -19.45 4.04
N LEU A 389 2.83 -20.30 3.08
CA LEU A 389 3.32 -21.68 3.01
C LEU A 389 4.82 -21.75 2.68
N CYS A 390 5.33 -20.83 1.86
CA CYS A 390 6.74 -20.73 1.51
C CYS A 390 7.62 -20.40 2.73
N PHE A 391 7.15 -19.52 3.62
CA PHE A 391 7.85 -19.26 4.88
C PHE A 391 7.64 -20.37 5.90
N ALA A 392 6.42 -20.93 5.97
CA ALA A 392 6.11 -21.96 6.95
C ALA A 392 6.91 -23.26 6.75
N GLN A 393 7.15 -23.68 5.50
CA GLN A 393 7.99 -24.86 5.22
C GLN A 393 9.44 -24.72 5.71
N THR A 394 9.91 -23.48 5.87
CA THR A 394 11.30 -23.18 6.28
C THR A 394 11.39 -23.00 7.78
N LEU A 395 10.40 -22.34 8.37
CA LEU A 395 10.38 -22.05 9.81
C LEU A 395 9.89 -23.24 10.63
N PHE A 396 9.07 -24.13 10.06
CA PHE A 396 8.47 -25.25 10.76
C PHE A 396 8.80 -26.58 10.07
N GLU A 397 10.02 -27.07 10.28
CA GLU A 397 10.46 -28.35 9.74
C GLU A 397 9.49 -29.49 10.10
N ASN A 398 9.12 -30.30 9.10
CA ASN A 398 8.19 -31.44 9.24
C ASN A 398 6.75 -31.09 9.66
N LYS A 399 6.33 -29.82 9.55
CA LYS A 399 4.98 -29.35 9.90
C LYS A 399 4.19 -28.79 8.72
N THR A 400 4.55 -29.21 7.51
CA THR A 400 3.95 -28.73 6.26
C THR A 400 2.45 -29.03 6.17
N GLU A 401 2.00 -30.17 6.70
CA GLU A 401 0.58 -30.54 6.72
C GLU A 401 -0.25 -29.61 7.60
N GLU A 402 0.22 -29.37 8.81
CA GLU A 402 -0.45 -28.50 9.76
C GLU A 402 -0.42 -27.04 9.30
N ALA A 403 0.69 -26.59 8.68
CA ALA A 403 0.78 -25.26 8.07
C ALA A 403 -0.20 -25.12 6.90
N PHE A 404 -0.35 -26.15 6.07
CA PHE A 404 -1.34 -26.17 4.97
C PHE A 404 -2.77 -26.08 5.50
N HIS A 405 -3.10 -26.89 6.50
CA HIS A 405 -4.41 -26.84 7.15
C HIS A 405 -4.67 -25.48 7.82
N TYR A 406 -3.67 -24.89 8.46
CA TYR A 406 -3.77 -23.56 9.04
C TYR A 406 -4.04 -22.50 7.97
N ALA A 407 -3.29 -22.50 6.86
CA ALA A 407 -3.50 -21.59 5.73
C ALA A 407 -4.92 -21.73 5.13
N GLN A 408 -5.42 -22.96 4.98
CA GLN A 408 -6.81 -23.20 4.57
C GLN A 408 -7.81 -22.58 5.55
N SER A 409 -7.57 -22.72 6.85
CA SER A 409 -8.46 -22.23 7.90
C SER A 409 -8.53 -20.70 8.01
N VAL A 410 -7.43 -19.99 7.70
CA VAL A 410 -7.35 -18.52 7.88
C VAL A 410 -7.61 -17.73 6.59
N TYR A 411 -7.33 -18.31 5.42
CA TYR A 411 -7.56 -17.66 4.14
C TYR A 411 -8.82 -18.19 3.44
N ALA A 412 -8.84 -19.50 3.12
CA ALA A 412 -9.84 -20.06 2.21
C ALA A 412 -11.20 -20.33 2.89
N LEU A 413 -11.21 -20.95 4.07
CA LEU A 413 -12.44 -21.28 4.79
C LEU A 413 -13.30 -20.03 5.09
N PRO A 414 -12.74 -18.92 5.62
CA PRO A 414 -13.52 -17.73 5.92
C PRO A 414 -14.13 -17.10 4.66
N TYR A 415 -13.41 -17.18 3.52
CA TYR A 415 -13.95 -16.74 2.24
C TYR A 415 -15.15 -17.57 1.78
N LEU A 416 -15.02 -18.90 1.83
CA LEU A 416 -16.10 -19.81 1.44
C LEU A 416 -17.33 -19.60 2.34
N GLN A 417 -17.13 -19.41 3.64
CA GLN A 417 -18.22 -19.07 4.57
C GLN A 417 -18.89 -17.75 4.21
N ALA A 418 -18.12 -16.72 3.86
CA ALA A 418 -18.67 -15.44 3.38
C ALA A 418 -19.42 -15.56 2.05
N LYS A 419 -19.12 -16.58 1.23
CA LYS A 419 -19.87 -16.95 0.02
C LYS A 419 -21.13 -17.77 0.30
N GLY A 420 -21.34 -18.19 1.54
CA GLY A 420 -22.55 -18.85 2.00
C GLY A 420 -22.43 -20.36 2.19
N TYR A 421 -21.22 -20.93 2.08
CA TYR A 421 -20.96 -22.33 2.41
C TYR A 421 -20.97 -22.52 3.93
N SER A 422 -21.56 -23.62 4.42
CA SER A 422 -21.35 -24.03 5.81
C SER A 422 -19.89 -24.42 6.06
N ALA A 423 -19.47 -24.46 7.32
CA ALA A 423 -18.11 -24.86 7.67
C ALA A 423 -17.76 -26.26 7.12
N ASP A 424 -18.68 -27.20 7.21
CA ASP A 424 -18.48 -28.58 6.76
C ASP A 424 -18.39 -28.67 5.23
N GLU A 425 -19.28 -27.98 4.50
CA GLU A 425 -19.22 -27.91 3.02
C GLU A 425 -17.93 -27.25 2.53
N ALA A 426 -17.51 -26.18 3.19
CA ALA A 426 -16.26 -25.49 2.86
C ALA A 426 -15.04 -26.39 3.09
N TRP A 427 -14.99 -27.14 4.20
CA TRP A 427 -13.92 -28.09 4.45
C TRP A 427 -13.91 -29.25 3.46
N GLU A 428 -15.08 -29.78 3.09
CA GLU A 428 -15.18 -30.79 2.05
C GLU A 428 -14.64 -30.29 0.70
N LEU A 429 -14.94 -29.02 0.36
CA LEU A 429 -14.41 -28.41 -0.86
C LEU A 429 -12.89 -28.23 -0.85
N LEU A 430 -12.31 -27.95 0.32
CA LEU A 430 -10.87 -27.74 0.50
C LEU A 430 -10.07 -29.05 0.63
N LYS A 431 -10.72 -30.17 0.99
CA LYS A 431 -10.11 -31.50 1.09
C LYS A 431 -10.11 -32.26 -0.24
N ARG A 432 -11.16 -32.08 -1.05
CA ARG A 432 -11.28 -32.66 -2.38
C ARG A 432 -10.19 -32.15 -3.29
#